data_AF-A0ABD3U0M4-F1
#
_entry.id   AF-A0ABD3U0M4-F1
#
_cell.length_a   1.000
_cell.length_b   1.000
_cell.length_c   1.000
_cell.angle_alpha   90.00
_cell.angle_beta   90.00
_cell.angle_gamma   90.00
#
_symmetry.space_group_name_H-M   'P 1'
#
loop_
_entity.id
_entity.type
_entity.pdbx_description
1 polymer ?
#
loop_
_entity_poly.entity_id
_entity_poly.type
_entity_poly.pdbx_seq_one_letter_code
_entity_poly.pdbx_strand_id
1 'polypeptide(L)'
;MLEPLVKTEVAICETLTELKALKMINKLDFDALKTVLKVMEPVNLAVENPSRNDVTLMNAGAILEFIFIKVSNLNNDISTKLVKILKNRVQERLNKDVMNLLCSLKDPSITP
;
A
#
# COMPACT_ATOMS: atom_id res chain seq x y z
N MET A 1 -11.02 -2.43 -2.02
CA MET A 1 -11.87 -2.10 -3.20
C MET A 1 -11.59 -2.97 -4.43
N LEU A 2 -10.37 -3.48 -4.67
CA LEU A 2 -10.09 -4.36 -5.82
C LEU A 2 -10.50 -5.83 -5.61
N GLU A 3 -10.64 -6.29 -4.36
CA GLU A 3 -10.98 -7.68 -4.04
C GLU A 3 -12.34 -8.13 -4.61
N PRO A 4 -13.44 -7.36 -4.53
CA PRO A 4 -14.69 -7.75 -5.17
C PRO A 4 -14.53 -7.91 -6.68
N LEU A 5 -13.78 -7.01 -7.33
CA LEU A 5 -13.57 -7.02 -8.78
C LEU A 5 -12.82 -8.27 -9.24
N VAL A 6 -11.79 -8.68 -8.50
CA VAL A 6 -11.06 -9.94 -8.75
C VAL A 6 -11.91 -11.16 -8.43
N LYS A 7 -12.75 -11.12 -7.38
CA LYS A 7 -13.69 -12.22 -7.05
C LYS A 7 -14.75 -12.43 -8.13
N THR A 8 -15.13 -11.37 -8.84
CA THR A 8 -16.08 -11.42 -9.96
C THR A 8 -15.43 -11.68 -11.32
N GLU A 9 -14.11 -11.91 -11.37
CA GLU A 9 -13.36 -12.14 -12.63
C GLU A 9 -14.02 -13.21 -13.50
N VAL A 10 -14.40 -14.34 -12.89
CA VAL A 10 -15.05 -15.46 -13.58
C VAL A 10 -16.36 -15.00 -14.22
N ALA A 11 -17.22 -14.34 -13.44
CA ALA A 11 -18.50 -13.82 -13.93
C ALA A 11 -18.34 -12.74 -15.01
N ILE A 12 -17.32 -11.88 -14.91
CA ILE A 12 -17.00 -10.87 -15.92
C ILE A 12 -16.53 -11.54 -17.22
N CYS A 13 -15.65 -12.53 -17.13
CA CYS A 13 -15.16 -13.29 -18.28
C CYS A 13 -16.28 -14.09 -18.95
N GLU A 14 -17.16 -14.74 -18.19
CA GLU A 14 -18.34 -15.44 -18.70
C GLU A 14 -19.29 -14.48 -19.43
N THR A 15 -19.67 -13.36 -18.80
CA THR A 15 -20.53 -12.35 -19.42
C THR A 15 -19.92 -11.75 -20.70
N LEU A 16 -18.62 -11.45 -20.70
CA LEU A 16 -17.93 -10.91 -21.88
C LEU A 16 -17.82 -11.96 -23.01
N THR A 17 -17.77 -13.25 -22.67
CA THR A 17 -17.80 -14.35 -23.64
C THR A 17 -19.19 -14.47 -24.26
N GLU A 18 -20.25 -14.40 -23.45
CA GLU A 18 -21.64 -14.40 -23.91
C GLU A 18 -21.95 -13.21 -24.83
N LEU A 19 -21.44 -12.03 -24.49
CA LEU A 19 -21.59 -10.80 -25.29
C LEU A 19 -20.69 -10.75 -26.53
N LYS A 20 -19.91 -11.81 -26.82
CA LYS A 20 -18.92 -11.86 -27.91
C LYS A 20 -17.91 -10.69 -27.88
N ALA A 21 -17.67 -10.11 -26.70
CA ALA A 21 -16.79 -8.97 -26.47
C ALA A 21 -15.36 -9.41 -26.10
N LEU A 22 -14.87 -10.50 -26.72
CA LEU A 22 -13.56 -11.12 -26.43
C LEU A 22 -12.38 -10.14 -26.53
N LYS A 23 -12.49 -9.10 -27.36
CA LYS A 23 -11.47 -8.03 -27.48
C LYS A 23 -11.30 -7.20 -26.19
N MET A 24 -12.30 -7.16 -25.30
CA MET A 24 -12.21 -6.49 -24.00
C MET A 24 -11.56 -7.37 -22.94
N ILE A 25 -11.78 -8.70 -23.00
CA ILE A 25 -11.12 -9.67 -22.11
C ILE A 25 -9.60 -9.57 -22.25
N ASN A 26 -9.09 -9.55 -23.49
CA ASN A 26 -7.65 -9.43 -23.76
C ASN A 26 -7.03 -8.08 -23.32
N LYS A 27 -7.86 -7.08 -22.98
CA LYS A 27 -7.41 -5.78 -22.46
C LYS A 27 -7.44 -5.72 -20.94
N LEU A 28 -8.12 -6.64 -20.28
CA LEU A 28 -8.18 -6.70 -18.82
C LEU A 28 -7.09 -7.61 -18.30
N ASP A 29 -6.03 -7.00 -17.79
CA ASP A 29 -4.95 -7.71 -17.10
C ASP A 29 -5.33 -7.94 -15.64
N PHE A 30 -6.15 -8.97 -15.41
CA PHE A 30 -6.54 -9.40 -14.06
C PHE A 30 -5.33 -9.89 -13.24
N ASP A 31 -4.26 -10.35 -13.89
CA ASP A 31 -3.05 -10.80 -13.22
C ASP A 31 -2.26 -9.63 -12.65
N ALA A 32 -2.19 -8.49 -13.37
CA ALA A 32 -1.68 -7.25 -12.82
C ALA A 32 -2.50 -6.79 -11.60
N LEU A 33 -3.84 -6.86 -11.67
CA LEU A 33 -4.72 -6.49 -10.55
C LEU A 33 -4.53 -7.39 -9.31
N LYS A 34 -4.43 -8.71 -9.52
CA LYS A 34 -4.10 -9.68 -8.46
C LYS A 34 -2.73 -9.40 -7.86
N THR A 35 -1.76 -9.04 -8.68
CA THR A 35 -0.41 -8.69 -8.23
C THR A 35 -0.43 -7.43 -7.36
N VAL A 36 -1.15 -6.39 -7.77
CA VAL A 36 -1.33 -5.17 -6.97
C VAL A 36 -2.02 -5.46 -5.64
N LEU A 37 -3.06 -6.30 -5.63
CA LEU A 37 -3.73 -6.72 -4.39
C LEU A 37 -2.78 -7.43 -3.42
N LYS A 38 -2.01 -8.40 -3.91
CA LYS A 38 -1.02 -9.11 -3.11
C LYS A 38 0.06 -8.19 -2.55
N VAL A 39 0.50 -7.20 -3.32
CA VAL A 39 1.48 -6.20 -2.89
C VAL A 39 0.91 -5.26 -1.82
N MET A 40 -0.39 -4.96 -1.86
CA MET A 40 -1.06 -4.06 -0.92
C MET A 40 -1.52 -4.75 0.37
N GLU A 41 -1.68 -6.08 0.38
CA GLU A 41 -2.14 -6.86 1.54
C GLU A 41 -1.28 -6.62 2.81
N PRO A 42 0.07 -6.66 2.78
CA PRO A 42 0.88 -6.36 3.95
C PRO A 42 0.70 -4.93 4.47
N VAL A 43 0.44 -3.98 3.57
CA VAL A 43 0.18 -2.58 3.93
C VAL A 43 -1.16 -2.48 4.65
N ASN A 44 -2.19 -3.20 4.18
CA ASN A 44 -3.50 -3.20 4.81
C ASN A 44 -3.44 -3.78 6.24
N LEU A 45 -2.77 -4.93 6.41
CA LEU A 45 -2.54 -5.54 7.72
C LEU A 45 -1.78 -4.61 8.68
N ALA A 46 -0.79 -3.88 8.16
CA ALA A 46 0.00 -2.93 8.93
C ALA A 46 -0.77 -1.68 9.35
N VAL A 47 -1.83 -1.30 8.63
CA VAL A 47 -2.71 -0.17 8.96
C VAL A 47 -3.84 -0.59 9.91
N GLU A 48 -4.39 -1.80 9.73
CA GLU A 48 -5.49 -2.33 10.56
C GLU A 48 -5.04 -2.77 11.97
N ASN A 49 -3.76 -3.10 12.15
CA ASN A 49 -3.23 -3.46 13.47
C ASN A 49 -3.20 -2.26 14.44
N PRO A 50 -2.56 -1.12 14.14
CA PRO A 50 -2.46 0.02 15.06
C PRO A 50 -3.80 0.74 15.34
N SER A 51 -4.88 0.43 14.62
CA SER A 51 -6.23 0.96 14.89
C SER A 51 -6.99 0.17 15.96
N ARG A 52 -6.44 -0.95 16.45
CA ARG A 52 -6.97 -1.67 17.61
C ARG A 52 -6.46 -1.03 18.90
N ASN A 53 -7.38 -0.72 19.82
CA ASN A 53 -7.11 0.01 21.06
C ASN A 53 -6.08 -0.66 22.02
N ASP A 54 -5.67 -1.90 21.74
CA ASP A 54 -4.72 -2.69 22.54
C ASP A 54 -3.29 -2.72 21.98
N VAL A 55 -2.99 -1.93 20.95
CA VAL A 55 -1.61 -1.86 20.45
C VAL A 55 -0.78 -0.98 21.38
N THR A 56 -0.12 -1.61 22.35
CA THR A 56 1.13 -1.08 22.92
C THR A 56 2.01 -0.72 21.74
N LEU A 57 2.38 0.55 21.55
CA LEU A 57 3.24 1.06 20.46
C LEU A 57 4.12 -0.05 19.89
N MET A 58 3.60 -0.85 18.94
CA MET A 58 4.47 -1.65 18.10
C MET A 58 5.13 -0.57 17.30
N ASN A 59 6.37 -0.24 17.68
CA ASN A 59 7.10 0.93 17.21
C ASN A 59 6.80 1.11 15.73
N ALA A 60 6.42 2.31 15.29
CA ALA A 60 6.12 2.56 13.88
C ALA A 60 7.23 2.02 12.94
N GLY A 61 8.48 1.95 13.45
CA GLY A 61 9.59 1.23 12.83
C GLY A 61 9.36 -0.27 12.60
N ALA A 62 8.87 -1.03 13.58
CA ALA A 62 8.55 -2.46 13.45
C ALA A 62 7.42 -2.70 12.44
N ILE A 63 6.43 -1.80 12.38
CA ILE A 63 5.36 -1.88 11.37
C ILE A 63 5.93 -1.63 9.96
N LEU A 64 6.78 -0.61 9.80
CA LEU A 64 7.47 -0.34 8.54
C LEU A 64 8.38 -1.50 8.13
N GLU A 65 9.10 -2.09 9.07
CA GLU A 65 9.97 -3.24 8.84
C GLU A 65 9.15 -4.48 8.40
N PHE A 66 8.02 -4.74 9.05
CA PHE A 66 7.06 -5.77 8.63
C PHE A 66 6.60 -5.55 7.18
N ILE A 67 6.20 -4.32 6.82
CA ILE A 67 5.79 -3.99 5.44
C ILE A 67 6.96 -4.24 4.48
N PHE A 68 8.16 -3.75 4.79
CA PHE A 68 9.31 -3.91 3.91
C PHE A 68 9.68 -5.37 3.68
N ILE A 69 9.70 -6.18 4.73
CA ILE A 69 10.01 -7.62 4.61
C ILE A 69 8.95 -8.31 3.77
N LYS A 70 7.66 -8.13 4.09
CA LYS A 70 6.57 -8.82 3.42
C LYS A 70 6.43 -8.42 1.96
N VAL A 71 6.54 -7.13 1.64
CA VAL A 71 6.47 -6.65 0.26
C VAL A 71 7.71 -7.09 -0.52
N SER A 72 8.92 -7.04 0.05
CA SER A 72 10.14 -7.47 -0.66
C SER A 72 10.12 -8.96 -1.00
N ASN A 73 9.52 -9.80 -0.16
CA ASN A 73 9.42 -11.24 -0.39
C ASN A 73 8.53 -11.62 -1.59
N LEU A 74 7.74 -10.69 -2.13
CA LEU A 74 6.89 -10.92 -3.30
C LEU A 74 7.66 -10.93 -4.62
N ASN A 75 8.94 -10.51 -4.63
CA ASN A 75 9.89 -10.61 -5.75
C ASN A 75 9.31 -10.21 -7.13
N ASN A 76 8.55 -9.11 -7.19
CA ASN A 76 8.03 -8.57 -8.45
C ASN A 76 8.34 -7.07 -8.61
N ASP A 77 8.29 -6.57 -9.85
CA ASP A 77 8.63 -5.17 -10.19
C ASP A 77 7.78 -4.13 -9.46
N ILE A 78 6.52 -4.46 -9.16
CA ILE A 78 5.60 -3.56 -8.45
C ILE A 78 6.03 -3.45 -6.98
N SER A 79 6.37 -4.59 -6.37
CA SER A 79 6.82 -4.68 -4.99
C SER A 79 8.14 -3.94 -4.74
N THR A 80 9.11 -4.07 -5.65
CA THR A 80 10.40 -3.37 -5.57
C THR A 80 10.24 -1.87 -5.72
N LYS A 81 9.41 -1.42 -6.67
CA LYS A 81 9.07 0.01 -6.84
C LYS A 81 8.37 0.55 -5.60
N LEU A 82 7.41 -0.17 -5.04
CA LEU A 82 6.67 0.25 -3.85
C LEU A 82 7.60 0.41 -2.64
N VAL A 83 8.47 -0.57 -2.37
CA VAL A 83 9.44 -0.51 -1.26
C VAL A 83 10.38 0.68 -1.43
N LYS A 84 10.87 0.94 -2.66
CA LYS A 84 11.74 2.09 -2.93
C LYS A 84 11.03 3.42 -2.65
N ILE A 85 9.79 3.58 -3.11
CA ILE A 85 9.00 4.81 -2.88
C ILE A 85 8.71 4.99 -1.39
N LEU A 86 8.33 3.92 -0.68
CA LEU A 86 8.05 3.98 0.75
C LEU A 86 9.29 4.35 1.56
N LYS A 87 10.45 3.76 1.25
CA LYS A 87 11.73 4.12 1.89
C LYS A 87 12.08 5.59 1.67
N ASN A 88 11.96 6.09 0.44
CA ASN A 88 12.20 7.50 0.13
C ASN A 88 11.25 8.41 0.92
N ARG A 89 9.96 8.11 0.96
CA ARG A 89 8.98 8.90 1.73
C ARG A 89 9.23 8.88 3.23
N VAL A 90 9.66 7.74 3.77
CA VAL A 90 10.06 7.64 5.18
C VAL A 90 11.27 8.53 5.45
N GLN A 91 12.27 8.52 4.57
CA GLN A 91 13.44 9.41 4.68
C GLN A 91 13.08 10.89 4.57
N GLU A 92 12.21 11.27 3.63
CA GLU A 92 11.71 12.64 3.47
C GLU A 92 10.98 13.13 4.73
N ARG A 93 10.14 12.26 5.33
CA ARG A 93 9.40 12.60 6.56
C ARG A 93 10.27 12.61 7.82
N LEU A 94 11.35 11.84 7.83
CA LEU A 94 12.35 11.86 8.90
C LEU A 94 13.44 12.91 8.65
N ASN A 95 13.30 13.74 7.61
CA ASN A 95 14.22 14.85 7.38
C ASN A 95 14.21 15.77 8.60
N LYS A 96 15.38 15.94 9.22
CA LYS A 96 15.58 16.76 10.41
C LYS A 96 15.11 18.19 10.20
N ASP A 97 15.29 18.76 9.02
CA ASP A 97 14.91 20.15 8.76
C ASP A 97 13.39 20.33 8.76
N VAL A 98 12.66 19.37 8.17
CA VAL A 98 11.18 19.35 8.15
C VAL A 98 10.63 19.08 9.55
N MET A 99 11.23 18.14 10.29
CA MET A 99 10.85 17.82 11.66
C MET A 99 11.11 19.00 12.62
N ASN A 100 12.27 19.66 12.49
CA ASN A 100 12.61 20.83 13.26
C ASN A 100 11.65 21.99 12.98
N LEU A 101 11.29 22.23 11.70
CA LEU A 101 10.26 23.20 11.32
C LEU A 101 8.89 22.87 11.95
N LEU A 102 8.47 21.62 11.90
CA LEU A 102 7.22 21.15 12.50
C LEU A 102 7.20 21.30 14.03
N CYS A 103 8.33 21.06 14.69
CA CYS A 103 8.50 21.31 16.13
C CYS A 103 8.42 22.81 16.43
N SER A 104 9.12 23.66 15.68
CA SER A 104 9.09 25.11 15.88
C SER A 104 7.72 25.74 15.61
N LEU A 105 6.93 25.18 14.68
CA LEU A 105 5.57 25.66 14.40
C LEU A 105 4.53 25.17 15.42
N LYS A 106 4.86 24.15 16.22
CA LYS A 106 4.00 23.61 17.27
C LYS A 106 4.32 24.15 18.66
N ASP A 107 5.40 24.92 18.82
CA ASP A 107 5.70 25.62 20.05
C ASP A 107 4.82 26.88 20.17
N PRO A 108 3.86 26.94 21.12
CA PRO A 108 3.00 28.11 21.30
C PRO A 108 3.76 29.32 21.88
N SER A 109 5.03 29.16 22.24
CA SER A 109 5.91 30.22 22.73
C SER A 109 6.65 31.00 21.62
N ILE A 110 6.53 30.57 20.36
CA ILE A 110 7.09 31.27 19.21
C ILE A 110 5.96 32.02 18.49
N THR A 111 5.55 33.15 19.06
CA THR A 111 4.86 34.21 18.31
C THR A 111 5.88 35.28 17.88
N PRO A 112 5.74 35.87 16.68
CA PRO A 112 6.59 36.98 16.24
C PRO A 112 6.53 38.19 17.18
#